data_AF-A0A7C7R243-F1
#
_entry.id   AF-A0A7C7R243-F1
#
_cell.length_a   1.000
_cell.length_b   1.000
_cell.length_c   1.000
_cell.angle_alpha   90.00
_cell.angle_beta   90.00
_cell.angle_gamma   90.00
#
_symmetry.space_group_name_H-M   'P 1'
#
loop_
_entity.id
_entity.type
_entity.pdbx_description
1 polymer ?
#
loop_
_entity_poly.entity_id
_entity_poly.type
_entity_poly.pdbx_seq_one_letter_code
_entity_poly.pdbx_strand_id
1 'polypeptide(L)'
;MTLPEQVDILPVEAIGRPPIRRYHWEYFANTVTAAGIRLSKRAALKSPCWCAFEFRVDGRLAACDFSDYLLVHPKNAAYKHWFRYHYCAGHRAWGRLASFPPASFLDWDQYRDLIANHRYTAAGSTILHKQAIRRPTNTILVDQRRRRLGAQEILTRRFGSRVDTKTDPQPEFFAKAFDCLVSVHVPGSWAHMLDRGQHQLMGLGVCTVSPDIWTCCCGERPQPWLHYVPIRDDFSDLDEKVEWCDNHRDECRRIGEQAKAFFETHSTPEAIWGYVKQKMTAWHRSRSAC
;
A
#
# COMPACT_ATOMS: atom_id res chain seq x y z
N MET A 1 18.71 11.18 1.65
CA MET A 1 18.48 10.62 3.01
C MET A 1 19.53 9.55 3.28
N THR A 2 20.01 9.39 4.51
CA THR A 2 20.97 8.33 4.84
C THR A 2 20.23 7.01 5.07
N LEU A 3 20.71 5.93 4.45
CA LEU A 3 20.19 4.59 4.65
C LEU A 3 20.80 3.96 5.92
N PRO A 4 20.13 2.97 6.53
CA PRO A 4 20.76 2.08 7.49
C PRO A 4 21.97 1.34 6.90
N GLU A 5 22.93 1.00 7.74
CA GLU A 5 24.03 0.11 7.35
C GLU A 5 23.60 -1.35 7.43
N GLN A 6 22.82 -1.68 8.46
CA GLN A 6 22.37 -3.05 8.72
C GLN A 6 20.95 -3.10 9.26
N VAL A 7 20.19 -4.05 8.75
CA VAL A 7 18.88 -4.43 9.26
C VAL A 7 18.89 -5.90 9.67
N ASP A 8 18.48 -6.16 10.91
CA ASP A 8 18.28 -7.52 11.41
C ASP A 8 16.79 -7.83 11.46
N ILE A 9 16.36 -8.97 10.90
CA ILE A 9 14.95 -9.39 10.92
C ILE A 9 14.77 -10.74 11.59
N LEU A 10 13.55 -10.99 12.06
CA LEU A 10 13.13 -12.31 12.54
C LEU A 10 13.31 -13.37 11.42
N PRO A 11 13.83 -14.58 11.68
CA PRO A 11 13.80 -15.66 10.69
C PRO A 11 12.36 -15.98 10.25
N VAL A 12 12.16 -16.28 8.96
CA VAL A 12 10.82 -16.52 8.39
C VAL A 12 10.10 -17.69 9.07
N GLU A 13 10.84 -18.69 9.53
CA GLU A 13 10.35 -19.87 10.25
C GLU A 13 9.68 -19.47 11.58
N ALA A 14 10.12 -18.37 12.19
CA ALA A 14 9.60 -17.83 13.45
C ALA A 14 8.45 -16.83 13.27
N ILE A 15 8.14 -16.41 12.04
CA ILE A 15 6.96 -15.58 11.71
C ILE A 15 5.67 -16.41 11.80
N GLY A 16 5.74 -17.73 11.76
CA GLY A 16 4.57 -18.62 11.86
C GLY A 16 3.89 -18.90 10.52
N ARG A 17 2.90 -19.80 10.56
CA ARG A 17 2.35 -20.48 9.36
C ARG A 17 1.42 -19.68 8.44
N PRO A 18 0.58 -18.72 8.91
CA PRO A 18 -0.39 -18.07 8.02
C PRO A 18 0.28 -17.39 6.82
N PRO A 19 -0.13 -17.68 5.56
CA PRO A 19 0.53 -17.16 4.36
C PRO A 19 0.67 -15.64 4.32
N ILE A 20 -0.31 -14.91 4.85
CA ILE A 20 -0.30 -13.45 4.90
C ILE A 20 0.86 -12.88 5.71
N ARG A 21 1.32 -13.59 6.74
CA ARG A 21 2.43 -13.13 7.59
C ARG A 21 3.75 -13.29 6.87
N ARG A 22 3.93 -14.42 6.19
CA ARG A 22 5.07 -14.69 5.32
C ARG A 22 5.15 -13.65 4.19
N TYR A 23 4.03 -13.33 3.56
CA TYR A 23 3.97 -12.31 2.52
C TYR A 23 4.48 -10.93 2.97
N HIS A 24 4.01 -10.42 4.10
CA HIS A 24 4.46 -9.12 4.62
C HIS A 24 5.94 -9.15 5.05
N TRP A 25 6.39 -10.27 5.62
CA TRP A 25 7.79 -10.48 5.94
C TRP A 25 8.66 -10.48 4.68
N GLU A 26 8.24 -11.18 3.62
CA GLU A 26 8.96 -11.24 2.34
C GLU A 26 9.04 -9.86 1.69
N TYR A 27 7.94 -9.11 1.63
CA TYR A 27 7.97 -7.73 1.16
C TYR A 27 8.96 -6.87 1.96
N PHE A 28 8.89 -6.93 3.29
CA PHE A 28 9.78 -6.19 4.17
C PHE A 28 11.25 -6.56 3.92
N ALA A 29 11.59 -7.85 3.90
CA ALA A 29 12.94 -8.33 3.66
C ALA A 29 13.46 -7.91 2.28
N ASN A 30 12.62 -8.02 1.24
CA ASN A 30 12.97 -7.66 -0.13
C ASN A 30 13.21 -6.15 -0.28
N THR A 31 12.50 -5.30 0.50
CA THR A 31 12.83 -3.86 0.52
C THR A 31 14.20 -3.58 1.14
N VAL A 32 14.66 -4.39 2.11
CA VAL A 32 16.01 -4.22 2.68
C VAL A 32 17.06 -4.52 1.62
N THR A 33 16.94 -5.68 0.98
CA THR A 33 17.92 -6.14 -0.01
C THR A 33 17.92 -5.25 -1.25
N ALA A 34 16.74 -4.85 -1.72
CA ALA A 34 16.61 -3.96 -2.88
C ALA A 34 17.22 -2.56 -2.64
N ALA A 35 17.23 -2.07 -1.39
CA ALA A 35 17.89 -0.82 -1.01
C ALA A 35 19.43 -0.97 -0.84
N GLY A 36 20.00 -2.15 -1.07
CA GLY A 36 21.44 -2.41 -0.88
C GLY A 36 21.88 -2.47 0.60
N ILE A 37 20.95 -2.65 1.53
CA ILE A 37 21.24 -2.67 2.98
C ILE A 37 21.64 -4.08 3.40
N ARG A 38 22.62 -4.20 4.32
CA ARG A 38 23.02 -5.50 4.86
C ARG A 38 21.87 -6.11 5.66
N LEU A 39 21.32 -7.22 5.17
CA LEU A 39 20.28 -7.97 5.85
C LEU A 39 20.85 -9.14 6.63
N SER A 40 20.45 -9.29 7.89
CA SER A 40 20.76 -10.49 8.69
C SER A 40 19.52 -11.03 9.41
N LYS A 41 19.50 -12.33 9.72
CA LYS A 41 18.42 -12.98 10.45
C LYS A 41 18.85 -13.24 11.89
N ARG A 42 18.03 -12.88 12.88
CA ARG A 42 18.36 -13.04 14.32
C ARG A 42 17.27 -13.79 15.06
N ALA A 43 17.57 -15.00 15.52
CA ALA A 43 16.64 -15.85 16.27
C ALA A 43 16.19 -15.25 17.63
N ALA A 44 16.95 -14.27 18.16
CA ALA A 44 16.58 -13.56 19.38
C ALA A 44 15.42 -12.55 19.21
N LEU A 45 15.11 -12.17 17.97
CA LEU A 45 13.93 -11.35 17.67
C LEU A 45 12.66 -12.18 17.85
N LYS A 46 11.53 -11.51 18.03
CA LYS A 46 10.24 -12.16 18.30
C LYS A 46 9.14 -11.68 17.36
N SER A 47 8.07 -12.44 17.33
CA SER A 47 6.78 -11.96 16.86
C SER A 47 5.85 -11.72 18.06
N PRO A 48 5.63 -10.46 18.47
CA PRO A 48 4.91 -10.16 19.71
C PRO A 48 3.42 -10.49 19.64
N CYS A 49 2.84 -10.47 18.44
CA CYS A 49 1.44 -10.79 18.18
C CYS A 49 1.25 -11.29 16.74
N TRP A 50 0.03 -11.66 16.39
CA TRP A 50 -0.30 -12.24 15.09
C TRP A 50 -0.05 -11.29 13.90
N CYS A 51 -0.04 -9.98 14.13
CA CYS A 51 0.12 -8.93 13.11
C CYS A 51 1.44 -8.16 13.19
N ALA A 52 2.44 -8.64 13.95
CA ALA A 52 3.72 -7.93 14.06
C ALA A 52 4.93 -8.83 14.21
N PHE A 53 6.09 -8.30 13.83
CA PHE A 53 7.41 -8.89 14.09
C PHE A 53 8.44 -7.83 14.45
N GLU A 54 9.44 -8.22 15.22
CA GLU A 54 10.57 -7.39 15.59
C GLU A 54 11.63 -7.36 14.51
N PHE A 55 12.33 -6.23 14.44
CA PHE A 55 13.53 -6.04 13.64
C PHE A 55 14.49 -5.10 14.35
N ARG A 56 15.75 -5.02 13.89
CA ARG A 56 16.69 -3.98 14.31
C ARG A 56 17.18 -3.18 13.12
N VAL A 57 17.44 -1.90 13.36
CA VAL A 57 18.11 -1.00 12.43
C VAL A 57 19.33 -0.46 13.13
N ASP A 58 20.52 -0.80 12.63
CA ASP A 58 21.80 -0.44 13.23
C ASP A 58 21.83 -0.73 14.74
N GLY A 59 21.43 -1.96 15.09
CA GLY A 59 21.37 -2.46 16.46
C GLY A 59 20.16 -2.01 17.29
N ARG A 60 19.34 -1.07 16.82
CA ARG A 60 18.18 -0.54 17.58
C ARG A 60 16.91 -1.35 17.31
N LEU A 61 16.27 -1.83 18.37
CA LEU A 61 15.03 -2.63 18.28
C LEU A 61 13.83 -1.78 17.84
N ALA A 62 13.05 -2.32 16.91
CA ALA A 62 11.76 -1.82 16.47
C ALA A 62 10.77 -2.97 16.23
N ALA A 63 9.50 -2.63 16.09
CA ALA A 63 8.46 -3.56 15.63
C ALA A 63 7.84 -3.07 14.33
N CYS A 64 7.45 -4.01 13.49
CA CYS A 64 6.71 -3.79 12.26
C CYS A 64 5.32 -4.42 12.40
N ASP A 65 4.26 -3.62 12.33
CA ASP A 65 2.86 -4.06 12.41
C ASP A 65 2.19 -3.98 11.04
N PHE A 66 1.75 -5.12 10.54
CA PHE A 66 1.14 -5.29 9.22
C PHE A 66 -0.38 -5.53 9.30
N SER A 67 -1.04 -5.08 10.37
CA SER A 67 -2.50 -5.15 10.50
C SER A 67 -3.20 -4.18 9.55
N ASP A 68 -4.20 -4.68 8.82
CA ASP A 68 -5.07 -3.86 7.96
C ASP A 68 -6.12 -3.07 8.75
N TYR A 69 -6.31 -3.34 10.04
CA TYR A 69 -7.36 -2.73 10.86
C TYR A 69 -6.93 -1.37 11.43
N LEU A 70 -7.88 -0.53 11.86
CA LEU A 70 -7.57 0.72 12.58
C LEU A 70 -7.13 0.49 14.03
N LEU A 71 -7.44 -0.68 14.60
CA LEU A 71 -7.09 -1.02 15.96
C LEU A 71 -5.59 -1.32 16.09
N VAL A 72 -5.02 -0.81 17.16
CA VAL A 72 -3.64 -1.07 17.58
C VAL A 72 -3.63 -2.18 18.60
N HIS A 73 -2.81 -3.20 18.38
CA HIS A 73 -2.62 -4.26 19.36
C HIS A 73 -1.81 -3.73 20.56
N PRO A 74 -2.27 -3.87 21.83
CA PRO A 74 -1.59 -3.29 22.99
C PRO A 74 -0.12 -3.69 23.14
N LYS A 75 0.23 -4.92 22.78
CA LYS A 75 1.63 -5.39 22.78
C LYS A 75 2.56 -4.58 21.87
N ASN A 76 2.03 -3.99 20.78
CA ASN A 76 2.84 -3.20 19.85
C ASN A 76 3.12 -1.80 20.40
N ALA A 77 2.23 -1.27 21.24
CA ALA A 77 2.41 0.03 21.89
C ALA A 77 3.58 0.07 22.89
N ALA A 78 4.05 -1.08 23.36
CA ALA A 78 5.18 -1.17 24.27
C ALA A 78 6.53 -0.85 23.60
N TYR A 79 6.61 -0.88 22.26
CA TYR A 79 7.85 -0.66 21.54
C TYR A 79 8.24 0.82 21.50
N LYS A 80 9.54 1.08 21.68
CA LYS A 80 10.12 2.44 21.56
C LYS A 80 10.08 2.96 20.12
N HIS A 81 10.25 2.07 19.15
CA HIS A 81 10.22 2.36 17.73
C HIS A 81 9.25 1.39 17.09
N TRP A 82 8.23 1.92 16.42
CA TRP A 82 7.17 1.09 15.89
C TRP A 82 6.67 1.65 14.56
N PHE A 83 6.61 0.78 13.56
CA PHE A 83 6.20 1.10 12.20
C PHE A 83 4.97 0.28 11.83
N ARG A 84 4.03 0.90 11.13
CA ARG A 84 2.73 0.28 10.82
C ARG A 84 2.34 0.47 9.36
N TYR A 85 1.94 -0.63 8.73
CA TYR A 85 1.23 -0.63 7.45
C TYR A 85 -0.14 0.01 7.64
N HIS A 86 -0.64 0.73 6.64
CA HIS A 86 -1.95 1.39 6.73
C HIS A 86 -2.05 2.40 7.89
N TYR A 87 -0.91 2.98 8.30
CA TYR A 87 -0.90 4.12 9.22
C TYR A 87 -1.73 5.27 8.65
N CYS A 88 -2.44 6.00 9.51
CA CYS A 88 -3.27 7.15 9.15
C CYS A 88 -3.34 8.14 10.31
N ALA A 89 -3.98 9.29 10.11
CA ALA A 89 -4.10 10.33 11.14
C ALA A 89 -4.76 9.85 12.45
N GLY A 90 -5.65 8.84 12.39
CA GLY A 90 -6.26 8.22 13.59
C GLY A 90 -5.24 7.56 14.52
N HIS A 91 -4.03 7.31 14.04
CA HIS A 91 -2.95 6.71 14.82
C HIS A 91 -2.04 7.75 15.52
N ARG A 92 -2.29 9.05 15.36
CA ARG A 92 -1.46 10.13 15.94
C ARG A 92 -1.36 10.09 17.47
N ALA A 93 -2.35 9.51 18.16
CA ALA A 93 -2.31 9.32 19.60
C ALA A 93 -1.11 8.47 20.07
N TRP A 94 -0.51 7.68 19.17
CA TRP A 94 0.66 6.87 19.43
C TRP A 94 1.94 7.61 18.99
N GLY A 95 2.49 8.48 19.84
CA GLY A 95 3.60 9.37 19.48
C GLY A 95 4.93 8.70 19.04
N ARG A 96 5.03 7.38 19.16
CA ARG A 96 6.18 6.55 18.72
C ARG A 96 5.84 5.58 17.59
N LEU A 97 4.68 5.78 16.96
CA LEU A 97 4.24 5.04 15.80
C LEU A 97 4.46 5.88 14.55
N ALA A 98 5.08 5.29 13.55
CA ALA A 98 5.28 5.88 12.22
C ALA A 98 4.69 4.98 11.13
N SER A 99 4.39 5.57 9.98
CA SER A 99 3.95 4.82 8.81
C SER A 99 5.04 3.91 8.25
N PHE A 100 4.66 2.70 7.86
CA PHE A 100 5.31 1.91 6.84
C PHE A 100 4.33 1.87 5.65
N PRO A 101 4.75 2.10 4.41
CA PRO A 101 3.81 2.07 3.29
C PRO A 101 3.19 0.66 3.14
N PRO A 102 1.97 0.56 2.59
CA PRO A 102 1.38 -0.73 2.26
C PRO A 102 2.32 -1.59 1.42
N ALA A 103 2.22 -2.91 1.58
CA ALA A 103 2.93 -3.83 0.70
C ALA A 103 2.62 -3.52 -0.76
N SER A 104 3.63 -3.62 -1.63
CA SER A 104 3.50 -3.35 -3.06
C SER A 104 4.14 -4.46 -3.88
N PHE A 105 5.26 -4.20 -4.55
CA PHE A 105 6.02 -5.14 -5.35
C PHE A 105 6.88 -6.03 -4.45
N LEU A 106 6.72 -7.35 -4.57
CA LEU A 106 7.64 -8.30 -3.94
C LEU A 106 8.97 -8.37 -4.69
N ASP A 107 8.90 -8.21 -6.00
CA ASP A 107 10.05 -8.20 -6.91
C ASP A 107 10.28 -6.77 -7.40
N TRP A 108 11.34 -6.14 -6.90
CA TRP A 108 11.71 -4.76 -7.24
C TRP A 108 12.44 -4.66 -8.58
N ASP A 109 13.03 -5.75 -9.07
CA ASP A 109 13.59 -5.80 -10.43
C ASP A 109 12.45 -5.81 -11.45
N GLN A 110 11.41 -6.63 -11.22
CA GLN A 110 10.20 -6.60 -12.03
C GLN A 110 9.57 -5.19 -12.06
N TYR A 111 9.49 -4.50 -10.91
CA TYR A 111 8.98 -3.13 -10.88
C TYR A 111 9.79 -2.20 -11.79
N ARG A 112 11.13 -2.23 -11.67
CA ARG A 112 12.05 -1.42 -12.48
C ARG A 112 11.89 -1.73 -13.98
N ASP A 113 11.80 -3.01 -14.34
CA ASP A 113 11.61 -3.44 -15.71
C ASP A 113 10.27 -2.96 -16.27
N LEU A 114 9.19 -3.05 -15.48
CA LEU A 114 7.87 -2.58 -15.89
C LEU A 114 7.87 -1.08 -16.20
N ILE A 115 8.43 -0.26 -15.30
CA ILE A 115 8.42 1.20 -15.49
C ILE A 115 9.43 1.69 -16.53
N ALA A 116 10.44 0.90 -16.87
CA ALA A 116 11.39 1.20 -17.93
C ALA A 116 10.81 0.91 -19.32
N ASN A 117 10.01 -0.15 -19.43
CA ASN A 117 9.52 -0.65 -20.72
C ASN A 117 8.07 -0.28 -21.03
N HIS A 118 7.32 0.20 -20.05
CA HIS A 118 5.89 0.52 -20.20
C HIS A 118 5.54 1.87 -19.63
N ARG A 119 4.51 2.48 -20.22
CA ARG A 119 3.94 3.75 -19.76
C ARG A 119 2.43 3.69 -19.88
N TYR A 120 1.75 4.10 -18.81
CA TYR A 120 0.30 4.26 -18.83
C TYR A 120 -0.08 5.45 -19.70
N THR A 121 -1.02 5.24 -20.62
CA THR A 121 -1.43 6.25 -21.61
C THR A 121 -2.88 6.70 -21.46
N ALA A 122 -3.67 6.03 -20.62
CA ALA A 122 -5.13 6.18 -20.55
C ALA A 122 -5.81 5.98 -21.93
N ALA A 123 -5.21 5.26 -22.88
CA ALA A 123 -5.69 5.20 -24.26
C ALA A 123 -6.77 4.13 -24.48
N GLY A 124 -6.74 3.01 -23.76
CA GLY A 124 -7.76 1.98 -23.91
C GLY A 124 -9.09 2.37 -23.27
N SER A 125 -10.10 1.52 -23.49
CA SER A 125 -11.48 1.75 -23.02
C SER A 125 -11.82 0.98 -21.73
N THR A 126 -10.92 0.11 -21.28
CA THR A 126 -11.15 -0.83 -20.19
C THR A 126 -11.14 -0.14 -18.83
N ILE A 127 -12.14 -0.42 -18.01
CA ILE A 127 -12.22 -0.01 -16.61
C ILE A 127 -11.79 -1.20 -15.76
N LEU A 128 -10.63 -1.10 -15.10
CA LEU A 128 -10.13 -2.19 -14.27
C LEU A 128 -10.82 -2.17 -12.90
N HIS A 129 -11.55 -3.24 -12.59
CA HIS A 129 -12.24 -3.42 -11.32
C HIS A 129 -11.95 -4.82 -10.74
N LYS A 130 -10.70 -5.06 -10.37
CA LYS A 130 -10.26 -6.33 -9.79
C LYS A 130 -10.48 -6.34 -8.28
N GLN A 131 -11.64 -6.84 -7.85
CA GLN A 131 -12.00 -6.94 -6.43
C GLN A 131 -12.23 -8.38 -6.01
N ALA A 132 -11.55 -8.83 -4.95
CA ALA A 132 -11.76 -10.16 -4.40
C ALA A 132 -13.07 -10.21 -3.61
N ILE A 133 -14.11 -10.84 -4.15
CA ILE A 133 -15.39 -11.01 -3.46
C ILE A 133 -15.39 -12.37 -2.76
N ARG A 134 -15.01 -12.38 -1.48
CA ARG A 134 -14.97 -13.61 -0.66
C ARG A 134 -16.26 -13.73 0.16
N ARG A 135 -16.60 -14.97 0.58
CA ARG A 135 -17.64 -15.18 1.59
C ARG A 135 -17.19 -14.51 2.90
N PRO A 136 -18.02 -13.65 3.52
CA PRO A 136 -17.62 -12.94 4.72
C PRO A 136 -17.57 -13.90 5.91
N THR A 137 -16.52 -13.80 6.73
CA THR A 137 -16.39 -14.55 7.99
C THR A 137 -16.58 -13.67 9.23
N ASN A 138 -16.74 -12.35 9.04
CA ASN A 138 -17.00 -11.37 10.08
C ASN A 138 -17.70 -10.13 9.48
N THR A 139 -18.12 -9.20 10.35
CA THR A 139 -18.84 -7.97 9.97
C THR A 139 -18.04 -7.02 9.08
N ILE A 140 -16.73 -6.91 9.29
CA ILE A 140 -15.83 -6.09 8.45
C ILE A 140 -15.84 -6.60 7.00
N LEU A 141 -15.82 -7.92 6.83
CA LEU A 141 -15.90 -8.55 5.52
C LEU A 141 -17.30 -8.44 4.90
N VAL A 142 -18.36 -8.31 5.71
CA VAL A 142 -19.72 -8.03 5.20
C VAL A 142 -19.77 -6.64 4.57
N ASP A 143 -19.26 -5.62 5.27
CA ASP A 143 -19.21 -4.25 4.74
C ASP A 143 -18.34 -4.15 3.48
N GLN A 144 -17.13 -4.72 3.52
CA GLN A 144 -16.23 -4.78 2.36
C GLN A 144 -16.92 -5.44 1.16
N ARG A 145 -17.59 -6.58 1.37
CA ARG A 145 -18.31 -7.28 0.32
C ARG A 145 -19.44 -6.43 -0.26
N ARG A 146 -20.20 -5.74 0.59
CA ARG A 146 -21.28 -4.84 0.17
C ARG A 146 -20.74 -3.71 -0.72
N ARG A 147 -19.66 -3.04 -0.31
CA ARG A 147 -19.03 -1.96 -1.11
C ARG A 147 -18.53 -2.46 -2.46
N ARG A 148 -17.86 -3.62 -2.50
CA ARG A 148 -17.37 -4.24 -3.74
C ARG A 148 -18.49 -4.60 -4.71
N LEU A 149 -19.56 -5.23 -4.20
CA LEU A 149 -20.72 -5.59 -5.04
C LEU A 149 -21.46 -4.36 -5.55
N GLY A 150 -21.68 -3.35 -4.71
CA GLY A 150 -22.34 -2.12 -5.12
C GLY A 150 -21.57 -1.37 -6.21
N ALA A 151 -20.25 -1.21 -6.05
CA ALA A 151 -19.40 -0.62 -7.08
C ALA A 151 -19.42 -1.44 -8.38
N GLN A 152 -19.32 -2.76 -8.29
CA GLN A 152 -19.38 -3.64 -9.47
C GLN A 152 -20.72 -3.53 -10.19
N GLU A 153 -21.84 -3.45 -9.46
CA GLU A 153 -23.18 -3.29 -10.03
C GLU A 153 -23.30 -1.95 -10.79
N ILE A 154 -22.90 -0.84 -10.15
CA ILE A 154 -22.89 0.49 -10.78
C ILE A 154 -22.10 0.46 -12.10
N LEU A 155 -20.87 -0.07 -12.05
CA LEU A 155 -19.98 -0.11 -13.20
C LEU A 155 -20.52 -1.00 -14.31
N THR A 156 -20.95 -2.22 -13.99
CA THR A 156 -21.41 -3.19 -14.99
C THR A 156 -22.70 -2.71 -15.65
N ARG A 157 -23.61 -2.10 -14.87
CA ARG A 157 -24.86 -1.52 -15.39
C ARG A 157 -24.61 -0.36 -16.35
N ARG A 158 -23.64 0.52 -16.04
CA ARG A 158 -23.37 1.71 -16.86
C ARG A 158 -22.44 1.45 -18.06
N PHE A 159 -21.39 0.65 -17.86
CA PHE A 159 -20.29 0.50 -18.82
C PHE A 159 -20.19 -0.90 -19.45
N GLY A 160 -20.99 -1.87 -18.98
CA GLY A 160 -21.12 -3.19 -19.59
C GLY A 160 -19.78 -3.91 -19.76
N SER A 161 -19.49 -4.32 -21.00
CA SER A 161 -18.29 -5.09 -21.36
C SER A 161 -16.97 -4.36 -21.17
N ARG A 162 -16.97 -3.05 -20.92
CA ARG A 162 -15.76 -2.28 -20.63
C ARG A 162 -15.19 -2.58 -19.24
N VAL A 163 -15.98 -3.16 -18.34
CA VAL A 163 -15.56 -3.43 -16.96
C VAL A 163 -14.85 -4.78 -16.89
N ASP A 164 -13.55 -4.77 -16.58
CA ASP A 164 -12.79 -6.00 -16.36
C ASP A 164 -12.74 -6.34 -14.87
N THR A 165 -13.43 -7.42 -14.50
CA THR A 165 -13.45 -7.98 -13.14
C THR A 165 -12.66 -9.29 -13.02
N LYS A 166 -11.93 -9.70 -14.07
CA LYS A 166 -11.26 -11.01 -14.12
C LYS A 166 -10.07 -11.05 -13.17
N THR A 167 -9.77 -12.26 -12.70
CA THR A 167 -8.55 -12.53 -11.95
C THR A 167 -7.50 -13.06 -12.89
N ASP A 168 -6.65 -12.17 -13.39
CA ASP A 168 -5.51 -12.56 -14.23
C ASP A 168 -4.25 -12.84 -13.38
N PRO A 169 -3.33 -13.67 -13.90
CA PRO A 169 -1.93 -13.70 -13.47
C PRO A 169 -1.33 -12.29 -13.44
N GLN A 170 -0.35 -12.09 -12.56
CA GLN A 170 0.20 -10.75 -12.31
C GLN A 170 0.80 -10.07 -13.56
N PRO A 171 1.60 -10.74 -14.42
CA PRO A 171 2.14 -10.11 -15.62
C PRO A 171 1.05 -9.63 -16.59
N GLU A 172 0.02 -10.45 -16.83
CA GLU A 172 -1.12 -10.10 -17.68
C GLU A 172 -1.91 -8.92 -17.10
N PHE A 173 -2.10 -8.92 -15.78
CA PHE A 173 -2.76 -7.81 -15.09
C PHE A 173 -2.00 -6.49 -15.26
N PHE A 174 -0.67 -6.51 -15.14
CA PHE A 174 0.14 -5.30 -15.35
C PHE A 174 0.12 -4.83 -16.81
N ALA A 175 0.16 -5.74 -17.77
CA ALA A 175 0.02 -5.38 -19.19
C ALA A 175 -1.32 -4.65 -19.43
N LYS A 176 -2.44 -5.18 -18.90
CA LYS A 176 -3.75 -4.51 -18.96
C LYS A 176 -3.77 -3.17 -18.25
N ALA A 177 -3.03 -3.03 -17.15
CA ALA A 177 -2.99 -1.81 -16.36
C ALA A 177 -2.41 -0.62 -17.14
N PHE A 178 -1.41 -0.84 -17.99
CA PHE A 178 -0.83 0.23 -18.80
C PHE A 178 -1.75 0.70 -19.94
N ASP A 179 -2.63 -0.17 -20.43
CA ASP A 179 -3.54 0.13 -21.53
C ASP A 179 -4.98 0.42 -21.08
N CYS A 180 -5.28 0.43 -19.78
CA CYS A 180 -6.64 0.69 -19.34
C CYS A 180 -7.03 2.17 -19.48
N LEU A 181 -8.34 2.45 -19.43
CA LEU A 181 -8.82 3.82 -19.21
C LEU A 181 -8.47 4.25 -17.79
N VAL A 182 -8.88 3.46 -16.79
CA VAL A 182 -8.75 3.80 -15.37
C VAL A 182 -8.89 2.54 -14.51
N SER A 183 -8.32 2.56 -13.31
CA SER A 183 -8.62 1.55 -12.27
C SER A 183 -9.58 2.08 -11.21
N VAL A 184 -10.55 1.26 -10.79
CA VAL A 184 -11.49 1.58 -9.71
C VAL A 184 -11.08 0.87 -8.42
N HIS A 185 -10.74 1.66 -7.41
CA HIS A 185 -10.37 1.23 -6.08
C HIS A 185 -11.59 1.11 -5.18
N VAL A 186 -11.80 -0.09 -4.62
CA VAL A 186 -12.72 -0.30 -3.50
C VAL A 186 -11.90 -0.73 -2.29
N PRO A 187 -11.68 0.16 -1.31
CA PRO A 187 -10.81 -0.09 -0.15
C PRO A 187 -11.18 -1.37 0.61
N GLY A 188 -10.17 -2.08 1.10
CA GLY A 188 -10.31 -3.35 1.82
C GLY A 188 -10.98 -3.25 3.19
N SER A 189 -10.24 -3.59 4.24
CA SER A 189 -10.71 -3.77 5.62
C SER A 189 -11.36 -2.53 6.25
N TRP A 190 -11.15 -1.33 5.69
CA TRP A 190 -11.84 -0.10 6.08
C TRP A 190 -11.89 0.88 4.90
N ALA A 191 -12.79 1.86 4.97
CA ALA A 191 -13.24 2.66 3.83
C ALA A 191 -12.20 3.60 3.20
N HIS A 192 -11.06 3.85 3.86
CA HIS A 192 -10.04 4.81 3.37
C HIS A 192 -8.63 4.22 3.35
N MET A 193 -8.52 2.89 3.32
CA MET A 193 -7.23 2.21 3.25
C MET A 193 -6.69 2.22 1.83
N LEU A 194 -5.36 2.35 1.69
CA LEU A 194 -4.68 2.08 0.42
C LEU A 194 -4.31 0.60 0.38
N ASP A 195 -4.96 -0.17 -0.48
CA ASP A 195 -4.68 -1.59 -0.67
C ASP A 195 -3.40 -1.83 -1.49
N ARG A 196 -2.80 -3.02 -1.33
CA ARG A 196 -1.61 -3.43 -2.11
C ARG A 196 -1.77 -3.22 -3.61
N GLY A 197 -2.83 -3.80 -4.18
CA GLY A 197 -3.02 -3.76 -5.64
C GLY A 197 -3.13 -2.33 -6.14
N GLN A 198 -3.80 -1.48 -5.36
CA GLN A 198 -3.93 -0.08 -5.67
C GLN A 198 -2.61 0.70 -5.52
N HIS A 199 -1.83 0.37 -4.50
CA HIS A 199 -0.51 0.95 -4.30
C HIS A 199 0.45 0.60 -5.44
N GLN A 200 0.38 -0.64 -5.97
CA GLN A 200 1.12 -1.05 -7.16
C GLN A 200 0.70 -0.25 -8.40
N LEU A 201 -0.60 -0.11 -8.64
CA LEU A 201 -1.12 0.67 -9.78
C LEU A 201 -0.67 2.14 -9.72
N MET A 202 -0.66 2.76 -8.54
CA MET A 202 -0.08 4.09 -8.35
C MET A 202 1.41 4.10 -8.71
N GLY A 203 2.18 3.11 -8.28
CA GLY A 203 3.60 2.97 -8.65
C GLY A 203 3.85 2.76 -10.14
N LEU A 204 2.91 2.14 -10.86
CA LEU A 204 2.95 2.00 -12.33
C LEU A 204 2.42 3.25 -13.06
N GLY A 205 1.91 4.25 -12.33
CA GLY A 205 1.39 5.49 -12.87
C GLY A 205 0.00 5.39 -13.47
N VAL A 206 -0.82 4.43 -13.03
CA VAL A 206 -2.18 4.21 -13.54
C VAL A 206 -3.16 5.16 -12.84
N CYS A 207 -3.98 5.86 -13.62
CA CYS A 207 -5.05 6.70 -13.07
C CYS A 207 -6.04 5.86 -12.27
N THR A 208 -6.43 6.36 -11.11
CA THR A 208 -7.24 5.64 -10.14
C THR A 208 -8.43 6.46 -9.72
N VAL A 209 -9.62 5.86 -9.71
CA VAL A 209 -10.81 6.38 -9.05
C VAL A 209 -10.94 5.73 -7.68
N SER A 210 -11.04 6.52 -6.61
CA SER A 210 -11.04 6.01 -5.23
C SER A 210 -11.82 6.93 -4.29
N PRO A 211 -12.45 6.39 -3.22
CA PRO A 211 -12.80 7.19 -2.05
C PRO A 211 -11.55 7.86 -1.44
N ASP A 212 -11.73 8.73 -0.45
CA ASP A 212 -10.59 9.40 0.18
C ASP A 212 -9.60 8.38 0.77
N ILE A 213 -8.30 8.63 0.61
CA ILE A 213 -7.24 7.71 1.02
C ILE A 213 -6.50 8.30 2.22
N TRP A 214 -6.66 7.67 3.38
CA TRP A 214 -6.05 8.13 4.64
C TRP A 214 -4.75 7.43 4.97
N THR A 215 -4.42 6.35 4.26
CA THR A 215 -3.16 5.63 4.46
C THR A 215 -1.97 6.50 4.08
N CYS A 216 -0.99 6.60 4.98
CA CYS A 216 0.25 7.32 4.75
C CYS A 216 1.37 6.38 4.29
N CYS A 217 2.14 6.83 3.32
CA CYS A 217 3.42 6.26 2.87
C CYS A 217 4.54 7.19 3.36
N CYS A 218 5.41 6.69 4.24
CA CYS A 218 6.53 7.46 4.81
C CYS A 218 6.16 8.88 5.32
N GLY A 219 5.03 8.99 6.02
CA GLY A 219 4.54 10.21 6.66
C GLY A 219 3.56 11.02 5.82
N GLU A 220 3.49 10.77 4.52
CA GLU A 220 2.66 11.52 3.57
C GLU A 220 1.47 10.70 3.07
N ARG A 221 0.36 11.34 2.72
CA ARG A 221 -0.82 10.65 2.16
C ARG A 221 -1.05 11.04 0.70
N PRO A 222 -1.58 10.12 -0.14
CA PRO A 222 -2.09 10.49 -1.45
C PRO A 222 -3.14 11.61 -1.37
N GLN A 223 -3.17 12.54 -2.33
CA GLN A 223 -4.08 13.68 -2.32
C GLN A 223 -5.10 13.56 -3.46
N PRO A 224 -6.38 13.89 -3.22
CA PRO A 224 -7.41 13.88 -4.26
C PRO A 224 -7.09 14.89 -5.36
N TRP A 225 -7.42 14.55 -6.62
CA TRP A 225 -7.14 15.29 -7.86
C TRP A 225 -5.67 15.52 -8.19
N LEU A 226 -4.76 15.17 -7.29
CA LEU A 226 -3.33 15.14 -7.54
C LEU A 226 -2.84 13.71 -7.83
N HIS A 227 -3.15 12.75 -6.96
CA HIS A 227 -2.69 11.36 -7.07
C HIS A 227 -3.80 10.36 -7.44
N TYR A 228 -5.07 10.78 -7.39
CA TYR A 228 -6.22 9.96 -7.79
C TYR A 228 -7.45 10.85 -8.04
N VAL A 229 -8.45 10.32 -8.74
CA VAL A 229 -9.78 10.92 -8.92
C VAL A 229 -10.67 10.54 -7.73
N PRO A 230 -11.10 11.49 -6.89
CA PRO A 230 -11.91 11.18 -5.72
C PRO A 230 -13.37 10.89 -6.08
N ILE A 231 -13.98 9.95 -5.35
CA ILE A 231 -15.42 9.67 -5.29
C ILE A 231 -15.92 9.74 -3.85
N ARG A 232 -17.24 9.74 -3.67
CA ARG A 232 -17.90 9.62 -2.37
C ARG A 232 -17.78 8.20 -1.81
N ASP A 233 -17.82 8.09 -0.48
CA ASP A 233 -17.68 6.81 0.24
C ASP A 233 -18.82 5.82 -0.04
N ASP A 234 -19.98 6.32 -0.46
CA ASP A 234 -21.14 5.53 -0.86
C ASP A 234 -21.13 5.14 -2.36
N PHE A 235 -20.11 5.56 -3.11
CA PHE A 235 -19.95 5.34 -4.55
C PHE A 235 -21.06 5.94 -5.42
N SER A 236 -21.86 6.87 -4.87
CA SER A 236 -23.01 7.46 -5.58
C SER A 236 -22.62 8.30 -6.81
N ASP A 237 -21.37 8.75 -6.91
CA ASP A 237 -20.81 9.49 -8.04
C ASP A 237 -19.77 8.67 -8.85
N LEU A 238 -19.71 7.34 -8.65
CA LEU A 238 -18.69 6.49 -9.27
C LEU A 238 -18.77 6.49 -10.80
N ASP A 239 -19.97 6.34 -11.37
CA ASP A 239 -20.16 6.34 -12.82
C ASP A 239 -19.85 7.70 -13.44
N GLU A 240 -20.27 8.79 -12.81
CA GLU A 240 -19.92 10.15 -13.21
C GLU A 240 -18.40 10.36 -13.25
N LYS A 241 -17.65 9.86 -12.26
CA LYS A 241 -16.17 9.98 -12.26
C LYS A 241 -15.49 9.12 -13.30
N VAL A 242 -16.00 7.94 -13.58
CA VAL A 242 -15.46 7.10 -14.66
C VAL A 242 -15.75 7.72 -16.03
N GLU A 243 -16.94 8.30 -16.23
CA GLU A 243 -17.27 9.06 -17.44
C GLU A 243 -16.43 10.33 -17.58
N TRP A 244 -16.14 11.02 -16.46
CA TRP A 244 -15.18 12.11 -16.45
C TRP A 244 -13.80 11.65 -16.96
N CYS A 245 -13.28 10.52 -16.47
CA CYS A 245 -12.00 9.96 -16.93
C CYS A 245 -11.99 9.68 -18.44
N ASP A 246 -13.11 9.18 -18.98
CA ASP A 246 -13.25 8.89 -20.41
C ASP A 246 -13.10 10.15 -21.28
N ASN A 247 -13.61 11.27 -20.78
CA ASN A 247 -13.59 12.58 -21.44
C ASN A 247 -12.33 13.42 -21.13
N HIS A 248 -11.51 13.00 -20.16
CA HIS A 248 -10.35 13.75 -19.63
C HIS A 248 -9.11 12.84 -19.52
N ARG A 249 -8.74 12.22 -20.63
CA ARG A 249 -7.67 11.21 -20.68
C ARG A 249 -6.29 11.81 -20.41
N ASP A 250 -6.04 13.04 -20.84
CA ASP A 250 -4.80 13.75 -20.56
C ASP A 250 -4.65 14.07 -19.06
N GLU A 251 -5.74 14.48 -18.41
CA GLU A 251 -5.77 14.67 -16.96
C GLU A 251 -5.56 13.35 -16.23
N CYS A 252 -6.14 12.25 -16.71
CA CYS A 252 -5.94 10.91 -16.16
C CYS A 252 -4.47 10.49 -16.23
N ARG A 253 -3.82 10.70 -17.38
CA ARG A 253 -2.37 10.49 -17.54
C ARG A 253 -1.57 11.33 -16.55
N ARG A 254 -1.88 12.63 -16.43
CA ARG A 254 -1.20 13.52 -15.47
C ARG A 254 -1.39 13.08 -14.02
N ILE A 255 -2.59 12.70 -13.62
CA ILE A 255 -2.89 12.19 -12.26
C ILE A 255 -2.11 10.90 -12.00
N GLY A 256 -2.08 9.99 -12.97
CA GLY A 256 -1.29 8.75 -12.89
C GLY A 256 0.21 9.04 -12.72
N GLU A 257 0.78 9.96 -13.50
CA GLU A 257 2.19 10.37 -13.38
C GLU A 257 2.51 10.96 -11.99
N GLN A 258 1.62 11.78 -11.45
CA GLN A 258 1.76 12.31 -10.09
C GLN A 258 1.65 11.21 -9.02
N ALA A 259 0.77 10.22 -9.21
CA ALA A 259 0.68 9.06 -8.32
C ALA A 259 1.98 8.23 -8.34
N LYS A 260 2.59 8.07 -9.51
CA LYS A 260 3.90 7.42 -9.66
C LYS A 260 4.99 8.20 -8.95
N ALA A 261 5.06 9.53 -9.12
CA ALA A 261 6.02 10.36 -8.42
C ALA A 261 5.86 10.29 -6.89
N PHE A 262 4.62 10.25 -6.40
CA PHE A 262 4.33 10.01 -4.99
C PHE A 262 4.86 8.66 -4.52
N PHE A 263 4.62 7.59 -5.27
CA PHE A 263 5.14 6.25 -4.97
C PHE A 263 6.68 6.23 -4.96
N GLU A 264 7.33 6.81 -5.96
CA GLU A 264 8.80 6.87 -6.06
C GLU A 264 9.42 7.62 -4.87
N THR A 265 8.77 8.69 -4.41
CA THR A 265 9.21 9.51 -3.29
C THR A 265 9.01 8.84 -1.92
N HIS A 266 7.97 8.01 -1.77
CA HIS A 266 7.52 7.56 -0.44
C HIS A 266 7.47 6.05 -0.25
N SER A 267 7.66 5.26 -1.30
CA SER A 267 7.39 3.81 -1.26
C SER A 267 8.47 2.95 -1.90
N THR A 268 9.50 3.53 -2.50
CA THR A 268 10.70 2.79 -2.96
C THR A 268 11.50 2.24 -1.78
N PRO A 269 12.30 1.18 -1.97
CA PRO A 269 13.18 0.63 -0.94
C PRO A 269 14.01 1.71 -0.21
N GLU A 270 14.63 2.62 -0.96
CA GLU A 270 15.47 3.68 -0.45
C GLU A 270 14.66 4.73 0.33
N ALA A 271 13.48 5.12 -0.19
CA ALA A 271 12.58 6.04 0.50
C ALA A 271 12.11 5.46 1.85
N ILE A 272 11.68 4.19 1.85
CA ILE A 272 11.24 3.46 3.05
C ILE A 272 12.35 3.45 4.09
N TRP A 273 13.54 2.97 3.72
CA TRP A 273 14.60 2.74 4.69
C TRP A 273 15.27 4.02 5.15
N GLY A 274 15.37 5.04 4.29
CA GLY A 274 15.77 6.37 4.69
C GLY A 274 14.78 6.98 5.70
N TYR A 275 13.48 6.80 5.50
CA TYR A 275 12.45 7.29 6.42
C TYR A 275 12.51 6.56 7.76
N VAL A 276 12.63 5.23 7.75
CA VAL A 276 12.78 4.40 8.95
C VAL A 276 14.00 4.88 9.77
N LYS A 277 15.16 5.04 9.13
CA LYS A 277 16.39 5.55 9.77
C LYS A 277 16.20 6.94 10.36
N GLN A 278 15.56 7.84 9.62
CA GLN A 278 15.27 9.20 10.07
C GLN A 278 14.42 9.20 11.35
N LYS A 279 13.30 8.46 11.37
CA LYS A 279 12.41 8.37 12.53
C LYS A 279 13.10 7.76 13.74
N MET A 280 13.84 6.66 13.55
CA MET A 280 14.59 6.02 14.63
C MET A 280 15.71 6.91 15.20
N THR A 281 16.29 7.79 14.38
CA THR A 281 17.29 8.76 14.83
C THR A 281 16.64 9.90 15.61
N ALA A 282 15.54 10.47 15.10
CA ALA A 282 14.81 11.56 15.75
C ALA A 282 14.29 11.16 17.15
N TRP A 283 13.66 9.99 17.25
CA TRP A 283 13.17 9.44 18.53
C TRP A 283 14.28 9.10 19.54
N HIS A 284 15.53 8.99 19.09
CA HIS A 284 16.67 8.82 19.98
C HIS A 284 17.15 10.16 20.53
N ARG A 285 17.28 11.18 19.68
CA ARG A 285 17.74 12.53 20.06
C ARG A 285 16.80 13.21 21.05
N SER A 286 15.49 13.01 20.93
CA SER A 286 14.50 13.57 21.86
C SER A 286 14.61 13.04 23.31
N ARG A 287 15.49 12.06 23.59
CA ARG A 287 15.81 11.57 24.94
C ARG A 287 17.13 12.07 25.51
N SER A 288 17.98 12.70 24.70
CA SER A 288 19.25 13.30 25.18
C SER A 288 19.09 14.75 25.63
N ALA A 289 17.89 15.31 25.45
CA ALA A 289 17.55 16.69 25.79
C ALA A 289 16.60 16.80 27.00
N CYS A 290 16.41 15.70 27.75
CA CYS A 290 15.61 15.64 28.97
C CYS A 290 16.42 14.99 30.08
#